data_AF-A7K7M7-F1
#
_entry.id   AF-A7K7M7-F1
#
_cell.length_a   1.000
_cell.length_b   1.000
_cell.length_c   1.000
_cell.angle_alpha   90.00
_cell.angle_beta   90.00
_cell.angle_gamma   90.00
#
_symmetry.space_group_name_H-M   'P 1'
#
loop_
_entity.id
_entity.type
_entity.pdbx_description
1 polymer ?
#
loop_
_entity_poly.entity_id
_entity_poly.type
_entity_poly.pdbx_seq_one_letter_code
_entity_poly.pdbx_strand_id
1 'polypeptide(L)'
;MNQQNTTQADDVLPELPAIDDNAAAAGALREKLADAATPGYQAEFDPEEAERAGAFVEDALSEQDAAESGDDLAALASQGDDQAPAFITEGGPSDDLPPFVNTTNIRELYDWKPGESLDEAIARKKAQEG
;
A
#
# COMPACT_ATOMS: atom_id res chain seq x y z
N MET A 1 -17.85 82.84 -9.11
CA MET A 1 -18.83 81.78 -8.84
C MET A 1 -18.26 80.49 -9.36
N ASN A 2 -17.98 79.57 -8.43
CA ASN A 2 -17.47 78.22 -8.62
C ASN A 2 -18.51 77.42 -9.46
N GLN A 3 -18.18 76.37 -10.20
CA GLN A 3 -17.70 75.09 -9.70
C GLN A 3 -16.95 74.34 -10.82
N GLN A 4 -15.76 73.85 -10.50
CA GLN A 4 -15.07 72.78 -11.22
C GLN A 4 -15.79 71.47 -10.85
N ASN A 5 -16.40 70.78 -11.81
CA ASN A 5 -16.87 69.42 -11.56
C ASN A 5 -15.67 68.47 -11.72
N THR A 6 -14.95 68.27 -10.61
CA THR A 6 -14.09 67.10 -10.43
C THR A 6 -15.00 65.92 -10.12
N THR A 7 -14.88 64.82 -10.85
CA THR A 7 -15.41 63.53 -10.42
C THR A 7 -14.39 62.49 -10.85
N GLN A 8 -13.42 62.32 -9.95
CA GLN A 8 -12.90 61.04 -9.48
C GLN A 8 -12.56 60.01 -10.56
N ALA A 9 -11.25 59.94 -10.85
CA ALA A 9 -10.59 58.65 -10.92
C ALA A 9 -10.82 57.87 -9.60
N ASP A 10 -10.81 56.55 -9.69
CA ASP A 10 -11.00 55.56 -8.62
C ASP A 10 -12.45 55.12 -8.33
N ASP A 11 -12.97 54.17 -9.13
CA ASP A 11 -13.63 52.96 -8.59
C ASP A 11 -13.86 51.90 -9.70
N VAL A 12 -12.78 51.47 -10.37
CA VAL A 12 -12.81 50.17 -11.07
C VAL A 12 -12.36 49.16 -10.03
N LEU A 13 -13.31 48.66 -9.23
CA LEU A 13 -13.09 47.44 -8.45
C LEU A 13 -12.54 46.39 -9.42
N PRO A 14 -11.38 45.75 -9.14
CA PRO A 14 -10.97 44.62 -9.94
C PRO A 14 -12.09 43.58 -9.85
N GLU A 15 -12.63 43.14 -11.00
CA GLU A 15 -13.47 41.95 -11.04
C GLU A 15 -12.67 40.85 -10.37
N LEU A 16 -13.10 40.48 -9.16
CA LEU A 16 -12.53 39.33 -8.48
C LEU A 16 -12.72 38.13 -9.43
N PRO A 17 -11.70 37.29 -9.62
CA PRO A 17 -11.87 36.10 -10.45
C PRO A 17 -13.09 35.34 -9.95
N ALA A 18 -14.00 34.98 -10.86
CA ALA A 18 -15.15 34.17 -10.51
C ALA A 18 -14.66 32.96 -9.71
N ILE A 19 -15.15 32.81 -8.48
CA ILE A 19 -14.83 31.65 -7.66
C ILE A 19 -15.39 30.45 -8.42
N ASP A 20 -14.50 29.56 -8.86
CA ASP A 20 -14.91 28.30 -9.48
C ASP A 20 -15.47 27.40 -8.37
N ASP A 21 -16.79 27.42 -8.23
CA ASP A 21 -17.52 26.63 -7.22
C ASP A 21 -17.18 25.13 -7.32
N ASN A 22 -16.83 24.63 -8.52
CA ASN A 22 -16.43 23.24 -8.71
C ASN A 22 -15.03 22.98 -8.12
N ALA A 23 -14.09 23.89 -8.36
CA ALA A 23 -12.75 23.80 -7.76
C ALA A 23 -12.80 23.91 -6.24
N ALA A 24 -13.69 24.77 -5.70
CA ALA A 24 -13.91 24.88 -4.27
C ALA A 24 -14.50 23.59 -3.68
N ALA A 25 -15.52 23.01 -4.32
CA ALA A 25 -16.13 21.75 -3.91
C ALA A 25 -15.14 20.56 -3.95
N ALA A 26 -14.29 20.48 -4.99
CA ALA A 26 -13.24 19.48 -5.08
C ALA A 26 -12.15 19.65 -4.00
N GLY A 27 -11.86 20.90 -3.62
CA GLY A 27 -10.96 21.21 -2.50
C GLY A 27 -11.50 20.69 -1.17
N ALA A 28 -12.76 21.02 -0.85
CA ALA A 28 -13.43 20.55 0.37
C ALA A 28 -13.55 19.02 0.42
N LEU A 29 -13.83 18.35 -0.71
CA LEU A 29 -13.88 16.89 -0.79
C LEU A 29 -12.54 16.23 -0.44
N ARG A 30 -11.43 16.80 -0.92
CA ARG A 30 -10.08 16.29 -0.63
C ARG A 30 -9.71 16.42 0.84
N GLU A 31 -10.12 17.49 1.49
CA GLU A 31 -9.92 17.68 2.93
C GLU A 31 -10.67 16.61 3.73
N LYS A 32 -11.97 16.42 3.44
CA LYS A 32 -12.76 15.34 4.04
C LYS A 32 -12.14 13.95 3.82
N LEU A 33 -11.60 13.67 2.63
CA LEU A 33 -10.89 12.41 2.34
C LEU A 33 -9.60 12.25 3.15
N ALA A 34 -8.86 13.34 3.40
CA ALA A 34 -7.69 13.30 4.25
C ALA A 34 -8.07 12.99 5.71
N ASP A 35 -9.18 13.56 6.18
CA ASP A 35 -9.71 13.24 7.52
C ASP A 35 -10.15 11.77 7.61
N ALA A 36 -10.81 11.24 6.57
CA ALA A 36 -11.22 9.83 6.50
C ALA A 36 -10.05 8.83 6.55
N ALA A 37 -8.83 9.26 6.18
CA ALA A 37 -7.62 8.45 6.33
C ALA A 37 -7.11 8.37 7.77
N THR A 38 -7.68 9.16 8.70
CA THR A 38 -7.32 9.14 10.12
C THR A 38 -8.03 7.97 10.82
N PRO A 39 -7.28 7.05 11.48
CA PRO A 39 -7.88 5.93 12.17
C PRO A 39 -8.90 6.37 13.24
N GLY A 40 -10.10 5.77 13.21
CA GLY A 40 -11.17 6.04 14.17
C GLY A 40 -11.98 7.31 13.89
N TYR A 41 -11.65 8.08 12.85
CA TYR A 41 -12.48 9.20 12.38
C TYR A 41 -13.42 8.73 11.26
N GLN A 42 -14.68 9.18 11.30
CA GLN A 42 -15.67 8.92 10.26
C GLN A 42 -16.07 10.24 9.61
N ALA A 43 -15.66 10.44 8.35
CA ALA A 43 -16.07 11.59 7.55
C ALA A 43 -17.42 11.32 6.87
N GLU A 44 -18.33 12.29 6.92
CA GLU A 44 -19.63 12.22 6.24
C GLU A 44 -19.53 12.78 4.82
N PHE A 45 -20.12 12.06 3.85
CA PHE A 45 -20.18 12.45 2.45
C PHE A 45 -21.62 12.39 1.95
N ASP A 46 -22.04 13.42 1.21
CA ASP A 46 -23.30 13.39 0.47
C ASP A 46 -23.20 12.41 -0.71
N PRO A 47 -24.31 11.91 -1.30
CA PRO A 47 -24.26 10.92 -2.38
C PRO A 47 -23.36 11.32 -3.55
N GLU A 48 -23.44 12.57 -4.00
CA GLU A 48 -22.59 13.10 -5.08
C GLU A 48 -21.12 13.21 -4.68
N GLU A 49 -20.84 13.55 -3.41
CA GLU A 49 -19.48 13.61 -2.89
C GLU A 49 -18.88 12.21 -2.76
N ALA A 50 -19.67 11.24 -2.29
CA ALA A 50 -19.28 9.85 -2.13
C ALA A 50 -18.89 9.23 -3.48
N GLU A 51 -19.70 9.43 -4.53
CA GLU A 51 -19.35 8.98 -5.89
C GLU A 51 -18.04 9.61 -6.39
N ARG A 52 -17.85 10.92 -6.18
CA ARG A 52 -16.60 11.61 -6.55
C ARG A 52 -15.40 11.16 -5.74
N ALA A 53 -15.61 10.76 -4.49
CA ALA A 53 -14.61 10.17 -3.62
C ALA A 53 -14.25 8.73 -4.01
N GLY A 54 -14.98 8.13 -4.96
CA GLY A 54 -14.78 6.76 -5.39
C GLY A 54 -15.47 5.74 -4.48
N ALA A 55 -16.44 6.16 -3.67
CA ALA A 55 -17.30 5.24 -2.96
C ALA A 55 -18.15 4.47 -3.97
N PHE A 56 -18.11 3.15 -3.87
CA PHE A 56 -18.89 2.24 -4.69
C PHE A 56 -19.86 1.50 -3.78
N VAL A 57 -21.08 1.26 -4.29
CA VAL A 57 -22.01 0.35 -3.62
C VAL A 57 -21.47 -1.06 -3.87
N GLU A 58 -20.75 -1.57 -2.88
CA GLU A 58 -20.24 -2.93 -2.93
C GLU A 58 -21.39 -3.94 -2.92
N ASP A 59 -21.53 -4.70 -4.00
CA ASP A 59 -22.13 -6.04 -3.98
C ASP A 59 -21.10 -7.06 -3.46
N ALA A 60 -20.40 -6.69 -2.37
CA ALA A 60 -19.52 -7.61 -1.69
C ALA A 60 -20.38 -8.69 -1.03
N LEU A 61 -19.86 -9.93 -1.00
CA LEU A 61 -20.48 -11.02 -0.25
C LEU A 61 -20.74 -10.56 1.19
N SER A 62 -21.93 -10.83 1.71
CA SER A 62 -22.17 -10.60 3.12
C SER A 62 -21.19 -11.45 3.94
N GLU A 63 -20.85 -11.03 5.16
CA GLU A 63 -19.97 -11.81 6.05
C GLU A 63 -20.47 -13.26 6.19
N GLN A 64 -21.79 -13.43 6.21
CA GLN A 64 -22.43 -14.73 6.26
C GLN A 64 -22.19 -15.54 4.98
N ASP A 65 -22.43 -14.95 3.79
CA ASP A 65 -22.20 -15.64 2.51
C ASP A 65 -20.71 -15.98 2.29
N ALA A 66 -19.81 -15.11 2.75
CA ALA A 66 -18.37 -15.34 2.70
C ALA A 66 -17.96 -16.54 3.59
N ALA A 67 -18.57 -16.69 4.77
CA ALA A 67 -18.32 -17.82 5.66
C ALA A 67 -18.90 -19.13 5.12
N GLU A 68 -20.07 -19.09 4.48
CA GLU A 68 -20.72 -20.26 3.88
C GLU A 68 -19.98 -20.74 2.62
N SER A 69 -19.30 -19.86 1.88
CA SER A 69 -18.46 -20.25 0.73
C SER A 69 -17.20 -21.04 1.12
N GLY A 70 -16.94 -21.27 2.41
CA GLY A 70 -15.80 -22.01 2.93
C GLY A 70 -15.89 -23.54 2.80
N ASP A 71 -16.82 -24.11 2.04
CA ASP A 71 -17.03 -25.57 1.97
C ASP A 71 -15.76 -26.35 1.58
N ASP A 72 -14.95 -25.81 0.66
CA ASP A 72 -13.67 -26.42 0.27
C ASP A 72 -12.63 -26.39 1.40
N LEU A 73 -12.76 -25.49 2.38
CA LEU A 73 -11.88 -25.39 3.55
C LEU A 73 -12.03 -26.61 4.48
N ALA A 74 -13.25 -27.13 4.64
CA ALA A 74 -13.51 -28.34 5.42
C ALA A 74 -12.92 -29.58 4.74
N ALA A 75 -13.00 -29.65 3.41
CA ALA A 75 -12.37 -30.70 2.61
C ALA A 75 -10.83 -30.62 2.70
N LEU A 76 -10.24 -29.42 2.73
CA LEU A 76 -8.80 -29.23 2.92
C LEU A 76 -8.35 -29.57 4.35
N ALA A 77 -9.13 -29.21 5.37
CA ALA A 77 -8.84 -29.51 6.76
C ALA A 77 -8.95 -31.01 7.10
N SER A 78 -9.80 -31.75 6.37
CA SER A 78 -9.98 -33.20 6.53
C SER A 78 -9.04 -34.04 5.66
N GLN A 79 -8.29 -33.42 4.75
CA GLN A 79 -7.22 -34.07 3.98
C GLN A 79 -5.99 -34.46 4.84
N GLY A 80 -5.99 -34.14 6.14
CA GLY A 80 -4.92 -34.50 7.05
C GLY A 80 -3.63 -33.71 6.80
N ASP A 81 -2.73 -33.73 7.78
CA ASP A 81 -1.44 -33.03 7.72
C ASP A 81 -0.54 -33.50 6.56
N ASP A 82 -0.90 -34.58 5.86
CA ASP A 82 -0.17 -35.14 4.71
C ASP A 82 -0.17 -34.20 3.48
N GLN A 83 -1.08 -33.23 3.42
CA GLN A 83 -1.18 -32.23 2.33
C GLN A 83 -0.94 -30.78 2.78
N ALA A 84 -0.67 -30.55 4.07
CA ALA A 84 -0.07 -29.30 4.49
C ALA A 84 1.34 -29.19 3.87
N PRO A 85 1.81 -27.99 3.49
CA PRO A 85 3.23 -27.83 3.20
C PRO A 85 3.98 -28.28 4.46
N ALA A 86 4.72 -29.38 4.35
CA ALA A 86 5.58 -29.86 5.42
C ALA A 86 6.67 -28.80 5.63
N PHE A 87 6.38 -27.79 6.47
CA PHE A 87 7.41 -27.00 7.10
C PHE A 87 8.25 -28.01 7.85
N ILE A 88 9.49 -28.19 7.40
CA ILE A 88 10.48 -29.08 8.00
C ILE A 88 10.60 -28.72 9.49
N THR A 89 9.90 -29.45 10.36
CA THR A 89 9.96 -29.27 11.83
C THR A 89 11.09 -30.09 12.44
N GLU A 90 11.59 -31.09 11.72
CA GLU A 90 12.73 -31.91 12.07
C GLU A 90 13.90 -31.56 11.14
N GLY A 91 14.64 -30.54 11.56
CA GLY A 91 15.64 -29.86 10.74
C GLY A 91 15.62 -28.39 11.11
N GLY A 92 15.94 -28.11 12.38
CA GLY A 92 16.15 -26.74 12.84
C GLY A 92 17.13 -26.01 11.91
N PRO A 93 17.11 -24.67 11.88
CA PRO A 93 18.06 -23.90 11.06
C PRO A 93 19.44 -24.51 11.22
N SER A 94 20.06 -24.97 10.12
CA SER A 94 21.35 -25.64 10.15
C SER A 94 22.25 -24.99 11.19
N ASP A 95 22.86 -25.77 12.08
CA ASP A 95 23.81 -25.26 13.09
C ASP A 95 25.00 -24.48 12.46
N ASP A 96 25.11 -24.50 11.14
CA ASP A 96 26.05 -23.74 10.31
C ASP A 96 25.43 -22.45 9.71
N LEU A 97 24.48 -21.82 10.39
CA LEU A 97 24.08 -20.46 10.05
C LEU A 97 25.21 -19.49 10.44
N PRO A 98 25.68 -18.62 9.52
CA PRO A 98 26.69 -17.64 9.87
C PRO A 98 26.17 -16.70 10.97
N PRO A 99 27.02 -16.28 11.93
CA PRO A 99 26.62 -15.42 13.04
C PRO A 99 26.10 -14.04 12.60
N PHE A 100 26.31 -13.66 11.34
CA PHE A 100 25.80 -12.45 10.73
C PHE A 100 25.19 -12.78 9.36
N VAL A 101 23.95 -12.32 9.13
CA VAL A 101 23.34 -12.33 7.80
C VAL A 101 24.02 -11.28 6.93
N ASN A 102 24.54 -11.70 5.77
CA ASN A 102 25.18 -10.80 4.82
C ASN A 102 24.16 -10.34 3.77
N THR A 103 24.15 -9.03 3.43
CA THR A 103 23.31 -8.46 2.35
C THR A 103 23.90 -8.71 0.95
N THR A 104 25.15 -9.12 0.87
CA THR A 104 25.87 -9.44 -0.36
C THR A 104 25.36 -10.76 -0.95
N ASN A 105 25.14 -10.77 -2.26
CA ASN A 105 24.70 -11.97 -2.98
C ASN A 105 25.73 -13.10 -2.89
N ILE A 106 25.28 -14.36 -2.85
CA ILE A 106 26.15 -15.54 -2.78
C ILE A 106 27.21 -15.62 -3.91
N ARG A 107 26.94 -15.02 -5.08
CA ARG A 107 27.91 -14.94 -6.18
C ARG A 107 29.13 -14.11 -5.82
N GLU A 108 28.93 -13.00 -5.13
CA GLU A 108 30.01 -12.14 -4.67
C GLU A 108 30.64 -12.69 -3.38
N LEU A 109 29.84 -13.32 -2.52
CA LEU A 109 30.33 -13.87 -1.26
C LEU A 109 31.20 -15.11 -1.46
N TYR A 110 30.91 -15.99 -2.42
CA TYR A 110 31.67 -17.22 -2.64
C TYR A 110 32.35 -17.31 -4.02
N ASP A 111 32.34 -16.23 -4.80
CA ASP A 111 32.74 -16.26 -6.21
C ASP A 111 32.02 -17.37 -6.98
N TRP A 112 30.73 -17.56 -6.68
CA TRP A 112 29.97 -18.72 -7.13
C TRP A 112 29.83 -18.74 -8.65
N LYS A 113 30.28 -19.84 -9.28
CA LYS A 113 30.28 -19.99 -10.73
C LYS A 113 28.97 -20.59 -11.25
N PRO A 114 28.51 -20.21 -12.45
CA PRO A 114 27.36 -20.86 -13.08
C PRO A 114 27.59 -22.37 -13.25
N GLY A 115 26.70 -23.19 -12.69
CA GLY A 115 26.76 -24.66 -12.77
C GLY A 115 27.52 -25.36 -11.63
N GLU A 116 28.10 -24.61 -10.70
CA GLU A 116 28.69 -25.13 -9.45
C GLU A 116 27.58 -25.25 -8.38
N SER A 117 27.68 -26.19 -7.44
CA SER A 117 26.78 -26.22 -6.28
C SER A 117 27.23 -25.23 -5.19
N LEU A 118 26.33 -24.78 -4.32
CA LEU A 118 26.68 -23.85 -3.24
C LEU A 118 27.72 -24.45 -2.28
N ASP A 119 27.59 -25.75 -1.97
CA ASP A 119 28.50 -26.45 -1.06
C ASP A 119 29.94 -26.53 -1.62
N GLU A 120 30.07 -26.77 -2.93
CA GLU A 120 31.37 -26.76 -3.62
C GLU A 120 32.03 -25.37 -3.58
N ALA A 121 31.24 -24.31 -3.77
CA ALA A 121 31.73 -22.93 -3.71
C ALA A 121 32.22 -22.55 -2.30
N ILE A 122 31.49 -22.96 -1.26
CA ILE A 122 31.88 -22.75 0.15
C ILE A 122 33.18 -23.51 0.45
N ALA A 123 33.25 -24.80 0.09
CA ALA A 123 34.45 -25.62 0.32
C ALA A 123 35.69 -25.04 -0.39
N ARG A 124 35.54 -24.58 -1.63
CA ARG A 124 36.62 -23.92 -2.38
C ARG A 124 37.08 -22.64 -1.70
N LYS A 125 36.15 -21.77 -1.31
CA LYS A 125 36.50 -20.50 -0.66
C LYS A 125 37.20 -20.73 0.69
N LYS A 126 36.70 -21.65 1.50
CA LYS A 126 37.31 -22.03 2.79
C LYS A 126 38.73 -22.61 2.62
N ALA A 127 38.99 -23.33 1.53
CA ALA A 127 40.32 -23.83 1.18
C ALA A 127 41.28 -22.73 0.69
N GLN A 128 40.78 -21.57 0.28
CA GLN A 128 41.59 -20.40 -0.11
C GLN A 128 41.87 -19.46 1.09
N GLU A 129 41.06 -19.54 2.14
CA GLU A 129 41.17 -18.74 3.37
C GLU A 129 41.98 -19.42 4.49
N GLY A 130 42.38 -20.69 4.30
CA GLY A 130 43.28 -21.44 5.19
C GLY A 130 44.74 -21.38 4.76
#